data_AF-A0AAV4ZR70-F1
#
_entry.id   AF-A0AAV4ZR70-F1
#
_cell.length_a   1.000
_cell.length_b   1.000
_cell.length_c   1.000
_cell.angle_alpha   90.00
_cell.angle_beta   90.00
_cell.angle_gamma   90.00
#
_symmetry.space_group_name_H-M   'P 1'
#
loop_
_entity.id
_entity.type
_entity.pdbx_description
1 polymer ?
#
loop_
_entity_poly.entity_id
_entity_poly.type
_entity_poly.pdbx_seq_one_letter_code
_entity_poly.pdbx_strand_id
1 'polypeptide(L)'
;MDRLQRIGRGRLANLTPFGREFRRFCGSSAMLAHMPDHGFLDGGCLSLALAVRKWLGAGVEVRFCAGSGRLQHAVAEVVVGGHLVYLDGDGLATKADLAAKMTLLESTPGIELIDATIGQAAAAGIVDDGRSDALAAALAERFGNEPPTEAWLAGPDDVRTASAGPAP
;
A
#
# COMPACT_ATOMS: atom_id res chain seq x y z
N MET A 1 0.32 -4.36 17.42
CA MET A 1 0.62 -5.04 16.16
C MET A 1 1.99 -4.57 15.72
N ASP A 2 2.96 -5.48 15.67
CA ASP A 2 4.36 -5.07 15.82
C ASP A 2 5.00 -4.60 14.50
N ARG A 3 4.90 -5.40 13.42
CA ARG A 3 5.45 -5.09 12.09
C ARG A 3 4.77 -5.92 11.00
N LEU A 4 4.44 -5.32 9.86
CA LEU A 4 4.03 -6.01 8.63
C LEU A 4 5.16 -6.11 7.61
N GLN A 5 6.18 -5.27 7.77
CA GLN A 5 7.35 -5.23 6.91
C GLN A 5 8.62 -5.26 7.74
N ARG A 6 9.68 -5.82 7.15
CA ARG A 6 11.04 -5.71 7.66
C ARG A 6 11.86 -4.91 6.67
N ILE A 7 12.57 -3.91 7.19
CA ILE A 7 13.39 -2.99 6.39
C ILE A 7 14.82 -3.06 6.91
N GLY A 8 15.76 -3.36 6.02
CA GLY A 8 17.16 -3.48 6.39
C GLY A 8 18.06 -3.64 5.17
N ARG A 9 19.27 -3.06 5.25
CA ARG A 9 20.27 -3.06 4.17
C ARG A 9 19.72 -2.54 2.83
N GLY A 10 18.92 -1.46 2.87
CA GLY A 10 18.31 -0.87 1.68
C GLY A 10 17.25 -1.75 1.02
N ARG A 11 16.68 -2.73 1.75
CA ARG A 11 15.67 -3.65 1.22
C ARG A 11 14.46 -3.73 2.14
N LEU A 12 13.30 -3.94 1.52
CA LEU A 12 12.02 -4.21 2.17
C LEU A 12 11.60 -5.66 1.93
N ALA A 13 11.06 -6.29 2.97
CA ALA A 13 10.43 -7.61 2.91
C ALA A 13 9.06 -7.59 3.60
N ASN A 14 8.00 -7.96 2.87
CA ASN A 14 6.66 -8.13 3.45
C ASN A 14 6.59 -9.41 4.26
N LEU A 15 6.09 -9.28 5.48
CA LEU A 15 5.92 -10.40 6.41
C LEU A 15 4.62 -11.14 6.17
N THR A 16 3.60 -10.54 5.53
CA THR A 16 2.34 -11.24 5.22
C THR A 16 2.31 -11.82 3.80
N PRO A 17 1.58 -12.93 3.55
CA PRO A 17 1.34 -13.45 2.21
C PRO A 17 0.74 -12.39 1.27
N PHE A 18 -0.29 -11.68 1.75
CA PHE A 18 -0.93 -10.62 0.98
C PHE A 18 0.06 -9.53 0.58
N GLY A 19 0.85 -8.99 1.52
CA GLY A 19 1.83 -7.95 1.21
C GLY A 19 2.90 -8.41 0.20
N ARG A 20 3.33 -9.68 0.26
CA ARG A 20 4.25 -10.26 -0.74
C ARG A 20 3.63 -10.34 -2.12
N GLU A 21 2.38 -10.78 -2.20
CA GLU A 21 1.64 -10.91 -3.45
C GLU A 21 1.33 -9.54 -4.06
N PHE A 22 0.88 -8.58 -3.25
CA PHE A 22 0.61 -7.21 -3.64
C PHE A 22 1.86 -6.53 -4.23
N ARG A 23 2.99 -6.59 -3.52
CA ARG A 23 4.26 -6.06 -4.03
C ARG A 23 4.69 -6.72 -5.34
N ARG A 24 4.55 -8.05 -5.45
CA ARG A 24 4.89 -8.77 -6.70
C ARG A 24 3.98 -8.32 -7.84
N PHE A 25 2.70 -8.12 -7.57
CA PHE A 25 1.73 -7.64 -8.55
C PHE A 25 2.07 -6.23 -9.02
N CYS A 26 2.29 -5.29 -8.09
CA CYS A 26 2.71 -3.92 -8.43
C CYS A 26 4.04 -3.89 -9.20
N GLY A 27 4.98 -4.78 -8.90
CA GLY A 27 6.25 -4.91 -9.63
C GLY A 27 6.17 -5.72 -10.93
N SER A 28 4.99 -6.22 -11.32
CA SER A 28 4.85 -7.02 -12.54
C SER A 28 4.90 -6.15 -13.80
N SER A 29 5.39 -6.70 -14.91
CA SER A 29 5.44 -5.98 -16.19
C SER A 29 4.06 -5.49 -16.65
N ALA A 30 2.99 -6.23 -16.34
CA ALA A 30 1.63 -5.81 -16.65
C ALA A 30 1.23 -4.55 -15.86
N MET A 31 1.50 -4.52 -14.55
CA MET A 31 1.22 -3.33 -13.74
C MET A 31 2.12 -2.14 -14.09
N LEU A 32 3.40 -2.39 -14.35
CA LEU A 32 4.34 -1.36 -14.78
C LEU A 32 4.04 -0.86 -16.20
N ALA A 33 3.36 -1.63 -17.05
CA ALA A 33 2.90 -1.14 -18.36
C ALA A 33 1.82 -0.05 -18.24
N HIS A 34 1.10 0.01 -17.10
CA HIS A 34 0.28 1.17 -16.79
C HIS A 34 1.14 2.38 -16.43
N MET A 35 2.41 2.22 -16.03
CA MET A 35 3.26 3.32 -15.58
C MET A 35 4.61 3.35 -16.35
N PRO A 36 4.60 3.55 -17.69
CA PRO A 36 5.80 3.43 -18.53
C PRO A 36 6.88 4.48 -18.23
N ASP A 37 6.49 5.64 -17.72
CA ASP A 37 7.40 6.77 -17.50
C ASP A 37 8.05 6.76 -16.12
N HIS A 38 7.44 6.06 -15.14
CA HIS A 38 7.87 6.03 -13.75
C HIS A 38 7.25 4.87 -12.96
N GLY A 39 7.93 4.35 -11.95
CA GLY A 39 7.34 3.35 -11.04
C GLY A 39 6.29 3.92 -10.09
N PHE A 40 5.65 3.06 -9.29
CA PHE A 40 4.74 3.49 -8.22
C PHE A 40 5.45 4.29 -7.11
N LEU A 41 6.78 4.15 -6.98
CA LEU A 41 7.58 4.92 -6.03
C LEU A 41 8.11 6.23 -6.63
N ASP A 42 8.11 6.38 -7.96
CA ASP A 42 8.72 7.51 -8.67
C ASP A 42 7.66 8.46 -9.29
N GLY A 43 6.55 8.68 -8.58
CA GLY A 43 5.46 9.56 -9.02
C GLY A 43 4.12 8.87 -9.18
N GLY A 44 4.11 7.53 -9.32
CA GLY A 44 2.88 6.75 -9.44
C GLY A 44 2.13 6.45 -8.13
N CYS A 45 2.62 6.93 -6.99
CA CYS A 45 2.09 6.59 -5.67
C CYS A 45 0.65 7.07 -5.46
N LEU A 46 0.32 8.26 -5.99
CA LEU A 46 -1.05 8.79 -5.90
C LEU A 46 -2.01 8.03 -6.79
N SER A 47 -1.63 7.70 -8.04
CA SER A 47 -2.44 6.87 -8.92
C SER A 47 -2.77 5.52 -8.27
N LEU A 48 -1.80 4.90 -7.60
CA LEU A 48 -2.01 3.64 -6.87
C LEU A 48 -2.92 3.82 -5.65
N ALA A 49 -2.69 4.85 -4.81
CA ALA A 49 -3.53 5.11 -3.64
C ALA A 49 -5.00 5.36 -4.03
N LEU A 50 -5.22 6.12 -5.10
CA LEU A 50 -6.55 6.33 -5.68
C LEU A 50 -7.13 5.06 -6.28
N ALA A 51 -6.32 4.23 -6.94
CA ALA A 51 -6.76 2.94 -7.46
C ALA A 51 -7.23 1.99 -6.35
N VAL A 52 -6.48 1.92 -5.24
CA VAL A 52 -6.88 1.13 -4.06
C VAL A 52 -8.19 1.66 -3.47
N ARG A 53 -8.36 2.99 -3.40
CA ARG A 53 -9.63 3.59 -2.95
C ARG A 53 -10.80 3.25 -3.87
N LYS A 54 -10.61 3.28 -5.20
CA LYS A 54 -11.64 2.89 -6.18
C LYS A 54 -11.96 1.40 -6.09
N TRP A 55 -10.95 0.57 -5.85
CA TRP A 55 -11.08 -0.88 -5.73
C TRP A 55 -11.83 -1.31 -4.45
N LEU A 56 -11.42 -0.81 -3.29
CA LEU A 56 -11.98 -1.22 -1.99
C LEU A 56 -13.16 -0.35 -1.52
N GLY A 57 -13.37 0.81 -2.15
CA GLY A 57 -14.50 1.70 -1.92
C GLY A 57 -14.29 2.74 -0.81
N ALA A 58 -15.40 3.28 -0.31
CA ALA A 58 -15.43 4.49 0.52
C ALA A 58 -14.78 4.36 1.91
N GLY A 59 -14.43 3.14 2.35
CA GLY A 59 -13.72 2.91 3.61
C GLY A 59 -12.20 3.13 3.53
N VAL A 60 -11.68 3.52 2.36
CA VAL A 60 -10.27 3.79 2.14
C VAL A 60 -10.02 5.28 2.01
N GLU A 61 -9.07 5.77 2.80
CA GLU A 61 -8.61 7.15 2.75
C GLU A 61 -7.26 7.26 2.02
N VAL A 62 -7.05 8.35 1.29
CA VAL A 62 -5.73 8.65 0.72
C VAL A 62 -4.99 9.56 1.70
N ARG A 63 -3.84 9.10 2.17
CA ARG A 63 -2.98 9.87 3.08
C ARG A 63 -1.68 10.24 2.37
N PHE A 64 -1.10 11.35 2.79
CA PHE A 64 0.18 11.81 2.26
C PHE A 64 1.25 11.75 3.34
N CYS A 65 2.44 11.27 2.97
CA CYS A 65 3.63 11.36 3.79
C CYS A 65 4.28 12.71 3.53
N ALA A 66 4.41 13.52 4.58
CA ALA A 66 5.15 14.78 4.55
C ALA A 66 6.43 14.64 5.36
N GLY A 67 7.54 15.16 4.84
CA GLY A 67 8.84 15.15 5.50
C GLY A 67 9.64 16.38 5.09
N SER A 68 10.35 16.98 6.05
CA SER A 68 11.13 18.22 5.84
C SER A 68 10.31 19.36 5.21
N GLY A 69 9.03 19.48 5.61
CA GLY A 69 8.11 20.52 5.14
C GLY A 69 7.59 20.34 3.71
N ARG A 70 7.75 19.16 3.10
CA ARG A 70 7.27 18.85 1.75
C ARG A 70 6.49 17.54 1.72
N LEU A 71 5.55 17.42 0.79
CA LEU A 71 4.92 16.14 0.47
C LEU A 71 5.93 15.25 -0.26
N GLN A 72 5.96 13.97 0.08
CA GLN A 72 6.96 13.01 -0.37
C GLN A 72 6.32 11.78 -1.02
N HIS A 73 5.18 11.31 -0.49
CA HIS A 73 4.55 10.09 -0.94
C HIS A 73 3.04 10.10 -0.68
N ALA A 74 2.28 9.29 -1.41
CA ALA A 74 0.86 9.03 -1.16
C ALA A 74 0.65 7.53 -0.88
N VAL A 75 -0.22 7.22 0.07
CA VAL A 75 -0.56 5.84 0.47
C VAL A 75 -2.07 5.71 0.65
N ALA A 76 -2.59 4.49 0.48
CA ALA A 76 -3.97 4.16 0.82
C ALA A 76 -4.04 3.67 2.27
N GLU A 77 -4.83 4.34 3.11
CA GLU A 77 -5.13 3.94 4.48
C GLU A 77 -6.36 3.04 4.50
N VAL A 78 -6.23 1.85 5.07
CA VAL A 78 -7.24 0.79 5.06
C VAL A 78 -7.41 0.24 6.47
N VAL A 79 -8.66 -0.06 6.86
CA VAL A 79 -8.94 -0.77 8.12
C VAL A 79 -9.11 -2.26 7.84
N VAL A 80 -8.31 -3.08 8.50
CA VAL A 80 -8.29 -4.55 8.37
C VAL A 80 -8.40 -5.16 9.77
N GLY A 81 -9.49 -5.87 10.07
CA GLY A 81 -9.67 -6.46 11.41
C GLY A 81 -9.61 -5.44 12.55
N GLY A 82 -10.09 -4.21 12.32
CA GLY A 82 -9.98 -3.10 13.29
C GLY A 82 -8.58 -2.47 13.40
N HIS A 83 -7.61 -2.93 12.62
CA HIS A 83 -6.28 -2.35 12.55
C HIS A 83 -6.14 -1.46 11.32
N LEU A 84 -5.63 -0.25 11.55
CA LEU A 84 -5.31 0.68 10.49
C LEU A 84 -3.95 0.34 9.88
N VAL A 85 -3.93 0.13 8.58
CA VAL A 85 -2.76 -0.26 7.78
C VAL A 85 -2.68 0.59 6.52
N TYR A 86 -1.51 0.59 5.89
CA TYR A 86 -1.22 1.39 4.71
C TYR A 86 -0.81 0.49 3.55
N LEU A 87 -1.35 0.78 2.38
CA LEU A 87 -1.00 0.14 1.11
C LEU A 87 -0.29 1.12 0.20
N ASP A 88 0.84 0.66 -0.34
CA ASP A 88 1.57 1.28 -1.44
C ASP A 88 2.23 0.19 -2.31
N GLY A 89 3.03 0.59 -3.30
CA GLY A 89 3.66 -0.34 -4.24
C GLY A 89 4.59 -1.37 -3.59
N ASP A 90 5.04 -1.13 -2.36
CA ASP A 90 5.86 -2.07 -1.59
C ASP A 90 5.03 -3.08 -0.80
N GLY A 91 3.70 -2.94 -0.74
CA GLY A 91 2.79 -3.86 -0.05
C GLY A 91 2.15 -3.24 1.19
N LEU A 92 1.91 -4.09 2.19
CA LEU A 92 1.11 -3.76 3.36
C LEU A 92 2.00 -3.35 4.53
N ALA A 93 1.73 -2.19 5.13
CA ALA A 93 2.57 -1.57 6.15
C ALA A 93 1.76 -1.09 7.37
N THR A 94 2.35 -1.12 8.56
CA THR A 94 1.91 -0.29 9.68
C THR A 94 2.44 1.15 9.53
N LYS A 95 1.95 2.09 10.35
CA LYS A 95 2.52 3.46 10.41
C LYS A 95 4.04 3.43 10.70
N ALA A 96 4.46 2.55 11.61
CA ALA A 96 5.87 2.41 11.97
C ALA A 96 6.70 1.79 10.84
N ASP A 97 6.11 0.92 10.01
CA ASP A 97 6.76 0.38 8.81
C ASP A 97 6.96 1.45 7.77
N LEU A 98 5.93 2.24 7.49
CA LEU A 98 5.99 3.34 6.55
C LEU A 98 7.03 4.38 6.98
N ALA A 99 7.07 4.77 8.26
CA ALA A 99 8.08 5.68 8.78
C ALA A 99 9.51 5.14 8.63
N ALA A 100 9.71 3.84 8.90
CA ALA A 100 10.99 3.19 8.70
C ALA A 100 11.37 3.11 7.22
N LYS A 101 10.40 2.87 6.32
CA LYS A 101 10.58 2.84 4.87
C LYS A 101 11.06 4.17 4.33
N MET A 102 10.32 5.23 4.63
CA MET A 102 10.66 6.57 4.18
C MET A 102 12.03 7.01 4.71
N THR A 103 12.37 6.66 5.95
CA THR A 103 13.67 7.00 6.52
C THR A 103 14.82 6.23 5.84
N LEU A 104 14.68 4.91 5.69
CA LEU A 104 15.80 4.04 5.31
C LEU A 104 15.96 3.85 3.79
N LEU A 105 14.88 4.00 3.02
CA LEU A 105 14.88 3.79 1.57
C LEU A 105 14.76 5.11 0.81
N GLU A 106 13.96 6.05 1.32
CA GLU A 106 13.69 7.34 0.64
C GLU A 106 14.47 8.52 1.25
N SER A 107 15.42 8.24 2.17
CA SER A 107 16.24 9.25 2.87
C SER A 107 15.43 10.41 3.47
N THR A 108 14.19 10.14 3.87
CA THR A 108 13.22 11.11 4.37
C THR A 108 12.88 10.75 5.82
N PRO A 109 13.70 11.17 6.80
CA PRO A 109 13.42 10.94 8.21
C PRO A 109 12.28 11.83 8.71
N GLY A 110 11.61 11.38 9.78
CA GLY A 110 10.62 12.18 10.49
C GLY A 110 9.35 12.44 9.69
N ILE A 111 8.91 11.48 8.87
CA ILE A 111 7.67 11.63 8.13
C ILE A 111 6.44 11.67 9.02
N GLU A 112 5.48 12.49 8.63
CA GLU A 112 4.14 12.54 9.19
C GLU A 112 3.11 12.18 8.13
N LEU A 113 2.05 11.50 8.55
CA LEU A 113 0.89 11.28 7.70
C LEU A 113 -0.06 12.45 7.88
N ILE A 114 -0.37 13.12 6.77
CA ILE A 114 -1.21 14.31 6.76
C ILE A 114 -2.33 14.18 5.72
N ASP A 115 -3.37 14.97 5.95
CA ASP A 115 -4.40 15.25 4.97
C ASP A 115 -3.91 16.33 4.01
N ALA A 116 -3.92 16.02 2.72
CA ALA A 116 -3.69 16.98 1.67
C ALA A 116 -4.70 16.76 0.54
N THR A 117 -5.01 17.81 -0.18
CA THR A 117 -5.81 17.73 -1.39
C THR A 117 -4.97 17.22 -2.55
N ILE A 118 -5.61 16.64 -3.57
CA ILE A 118 -4.94 16.27 -4.83
C ILE A 118 -4.24 17.49 -5.46
N GLY A 119 -4.82 18.69 -5.34
CA GLY A 119 -4.20 19.92 -5.81
C GLY A 119 -2.89 20.27 -5.10
N GLN A 120 -2.82 20.07 -3.77
CA GLN A 120 -1.58 20.22 -3.00
C GLN A 120 -0.54 19.16 -3.36
N ALA A 121 -0.97 17.91 -3.58
CA ALA A 121 -0.11 16.82 -4.02
C ALA A 121 0.49 17.11 -5.41
N ALA A 122 -0.33 17.57 -6.35
CA ALA A 122 0.11 17.93 -7.70
C ALA A 122 1.14 19.07 -7.69
N ALA A 123 0.97 20.07 -6.82
CA ALA A 123 1.95 21.14 -6.63
C ALA A 123 3.30 20.64 -6.10
N ALA A 124 3.34 19.46 -5.48
CA ALA A 124 4.54 18.77 -5.02
C ALA A 124 5.05 17.69 -6.00
N GLY A 125 4.47 17.58 -7.20
CA GLY A 125 4.86 16.58 -8.21
C GLY A 125 4.29 15.17 -7.97
N ILE A 126 3.36 15.03 -7.02
CA ILE A 126 2.65 13.79 -6.73
C ILE A 126 1.31 13.85 -7.45
N VAL A 127 1.22 13.21 -8.62
CA VAL A 127 0.10 13.37 -9.56
C VAL A 127 -0.60 12.04 -9.85
N ASP A 128 -1.88 12.12 -10.20
CA ASP A 128 -2.60 11.05 -10.90
C ASP A 128 -2.81 11.52 -12.34
N ASP A 129 -2.28 10.75 -13.28
CA ASP A 129 -2.33 10.97 -14.72
C ASP A 129 -3.57 10.30 -15.37
N GLY A 130 -4.59 10.00 -14.55
CA GLY A 130 -5.84 9.38 -14.99
C GLY A 130 -5.77 7.86 -15.10
N ARG A 131 -4.72 7.25 -14.57
CA ARG A 131 -4.48 5.80 -14.68
C ARG A 131 -5.06 5.00 -13.52
N SER A 132 -5.52 5.68 -12.47
CA SER A 132 -6.13 5.06 -11.29
C SER A 132 -7.32 4.15 -11.59
N ASP A 133 -8.11 4.40 -12.65
CA ASP A 133 -9.24 3.53 -13.04
C ASP A 133 -8.77 2.17 -13.60
N ALA A 134 -7.79 2.20 -14.51
CA ALA A 134 -7.24 0.97 -15.08
C ALA A 134 -6.51 0.13 -14.01
N LEU A 135 -5.79 0.80 -13.11
CA LEU A 135 -5.14 0.15 -11.96
C LEU A 135 -6.17 -0.46 -11.01
N ALA A 136 -7.29 0.21 -10.75
CA ALA A 136 -8.35 -0.32 -9.90
C ALA A 136 -8.99 -1.58 -10.50
N ALA A 137 -9.23 -1.59 -11.81
CA ALA A 137 -9.73 -2.76 -12.52
C ALA A 137 -8.73 -3.94 -12.43
N ALA A 138 -7.44 -3.67 -12.62
CA ALA A 138 -6.39 -4.70 -12.50
C ALA A 138 -6.29 -5.25 -11.06
N LEU A 139 -6.45 -4.41 -10.04
CA LEU A 139 -6.50 -4.83 -8.64
C LEU A 139 -7.71 -5.75 -8.37
N ALA A 140 -8.90 -5.34 -8.84
CA ALA A 140 -10.12 -6.13 -8.70
C ALA A 140 -10.02 -7.49 -9.41
N GLU A 141 -9.44 -7.54 -10.61
CA GLU A 141 -9.21 -8.78 -11.34
C GLU A 141 -8.26 -9.70 -10.57
N ARG A 142 -7.19 -9.14 -9.97
CA ARG A 142 -6.15 -9.94 -9.33
C ARG A 142 -6.52 -10.46 -7.93
N PHE A 143 -7.21 -9.63 -7.16
CA PHE A 143 -7.45 -9.84 -5.72
C PHE A 143 -8.94 -9.99 -5.38
N GLY A 144 -9.84 -9.86 -6.35
CA GLY A 144 -11.30 -9.87 -6.12
C GLY A 144 -11.81 -8.56 -5.53
N ASN A 145 -13.10 -8.47 -5.25
CA ASN A 145 -13.76 -7.27 -4.68
C ASN A 145 -14.23 -7.48 -3.23
N GLU A 146 -13.69 -8.49 -2.55
CA GLU A 146 -14.06 -8.77 -1.17
C GLU A 146 -13.42 -7.73 -0.23
N PRO A 147 -14.12 -7.32 0.85
CA PRO A 147 -13.55 -6.44 1.84
C PRO A 147 -12.24 -6.99 2.43
N PRO A 148 -11.30 -6.13 2.84
CA PRO A 148 -10.09 -6.55 3.52
C PRO A 148 -10.43 -7.34 4.79
N THR A 149 -9.80 -8.51 4.96
CA THR A 149 -10.02 -9.39 6.12
C THR A 149 -8.73 -9.56 6.93
N GLU A 150 -8.84 -10.05 8.17
CA GLU A 150 -7.68 -10.36 9.02
C GLU A 150 -6.64 -11.28 8.35
N ALA A 151 -7.04 -12.05 7.33
CA ALA A 151 -6.13 -12.86 6.53
C ALA A 151 -5.02 -12.03 5.84
N TRP A 152 -5.23 -10.74 5.58
CA TRP A 152 -4.18 -9.85 5.06
C TRP A 152 -3.06 -9.60 6.07
N LEU A 153 -3.37 -9.71 7.36
CA LEU A 153 -2.45 -9.47 8.48
C LEU A 153 -1.73 -10.74 8.93
N ALA A 154 -2.25 -11.91 8.57
CA ALA A 154 -1.66 -13.20 8.95
C ALA A 154 -0.22 -13.31 8.44
N GLY A 155 0.72 -13.59 9.35
CA GLY A 155 2.08 -13.96 9.01
C GLY A 155 2.16 -15.37 8.39
N PRO A 156 3.32 -15.78 7.84
CA PRO A 156 3.55 -17.13 7.35
C PRO A 156 3.34 -18.20 8.43
N ASP A 157 3.49 -17.83 9.71
CA ASP A 157 3.34 -18.74 10.86
C ASP A 157 1.92 -18.70 11.47
N ASP A 158 1.03 -17.80 10.99
CA ASP A 158 -0.34 -17.64 11.49
C ASP A 158 -1.35 -18.59 10.82
N VAL A 159 -0.87 -19.72 10.27
CA VAL A 159 -1.74 -20.85 9.88
C VAL A 159 -2.23 -21.55 11.15
N ARG A 160 -3.02 -20.84 11.97
CA ARG A 160 -3.83 -21.45 13.02
C ARG A 160 -5.09 -22.00 12.37
N THR A 161 -5.02 -23.30 12.08
CA THR A 161 -6.14 -24.26 12.11
C THR A 161 -7.47 -23.69 11.63
N ALA A 162 -7.73 -23.80 10.32
CA ALA A 162 -9.11 -23.99 9.88
C ALA A 162 -9.65 -25.19 10.66
N SER A 163 -10.61 -24.94 11.53
CA SER A 163 -11.31 -25.93 12.33
C SER A 163 -11.77 -27.06 11.42
N ALA A 164 -11.22 -28.26 11.63
CA ALA A 164 -11.87 -29.49 11.21
C ALA A 164 -13.25 -29.48 11.88
N GLY A 165 -14.29 -29.28 11.07
CA GLY A 165 -15.67 -29.45 11.52
C GLY A 165 -15.86 -30.85 12.12
N PRO A 166 -16.82 -31.03 13.03
CA PRO A 166 -17.05 -32.35 13.60
C PRO A 166 -17.41 -33.31 12.47
N ALA A 167 -16.64 -34.39 12.34
CA ALA A 167 -16.97 -35.51 11.47
C ALA A 167 -18.27 -36.17 11.97
N PRO A 168 -19.10 -36.71 11.05
CA PRO A 168 -20.46 -37.21 11.36
C PRO A 168 -20.48 -38.39 12.32
#